data_AF-A0A0D0SI02-F1
#
_entry.id   AF-A0A0D0SI02-F1
#
_cell.length_a   1.000
_cell.length_b   1.000
_cell.length_c   1.000
_cell.angle_alpha   90.00
_cell.angle_beta   90.00
_cell.angle_gamma   90.00
#
_symmetry.space_group_name_H-M   'P 1'
#
loop_
_entity.id
_entity.type
_entity.pdbx_description
1 polymer ?
#
loop_
_entity_poly.entity_id
_entity_poly.type
_entity_poly.pdbx_seq_one_letter_code
_entity_poly.pdbx_strand_id
1 'polypeptide(L)'
;MLLTFILLVIVILLIIVMIINQKNMQQKLETEKYSKEQLVTKISSVTRENTQLKNQMLHFDGNNDSNHHGLRKAKQNLKDILEQYKTAGTIKAYDIIATGNLAVKHPLFEYARAFDYIVITDKGVFNINVKNWKQKTFYHFDIDSETEISTNNESSVHQTVGRYIAQQYHSQFNTTRTGSYTFIERVKNNSVIYDFYSYDPFEQTAKNTKELEARIAERLNHHIKNIGLVYFTDGSVNIIDGPNVREDYTETVSSKSSLKDVIGDTLSNASESITKEQYDKLVERFH
;
A
#
# COMPACT_ATOMS: atom_id res chain seq x y z
N MET A 1 -16.17 -75.92 -40.09
CA MET A 1 -17.51 -75.39 -40.40
C MET A 1 -18.19 -74.76 -39.19
N LEU A 2 -18.48 -75.49 -38.11
CA LEU A 2 -19.18 -74.94 -36.93
C LEU A 2 -18.29 -73.99 -36.10
N LEU A 3 -17.03 -74.36 -35.85
CA LEU A 3 -16.05 -73.53 -35.12
C LEU A 3 -15.73 -72.21 -35.85
N THR A 4 -15.61 -72.26 -37.17
CA THR A 4 -15.38 -71.08 -38.03
C THR A 4 -16.59 -70.13 -38.02
N PHE A 5 -17.80 -70.67 -37.90
CA PHE A 5 -19.02 -69.86 -37.80
C PHE A 5 -19.13 -69.18 -36.43
N ILE A 6 -18.83 -69.90 -35.35
CA ILE A 6 -18.77 -69.34 -33.99
C ILE A 6 -17.75 -68.20 -33.91
N LEU A 7 -16.56 -68.39 -34.49
CA LEU A 7 -15.52 -67.37 -34.49
C LEU A 7 -15.95 -66.09 -35.24
N LEU A 8 -16.65 -66.25 -36.37
CA LEU A 8 -17.17 -65.14 -37.16
C LEU A 8 -18.24 -64.35 -36.39
N VAL A 9 -19.11 -65.03 -35.65
CA VAL A 9 -20.11 -64.38 -34.78
C VAL A 9 -19.43 -63.59 -33.65
N ILE A 10 -18.40 -64.16 -33.01
CA ILE A 10 -17.64 -63.48 -31.94
C ILE A 10 -16.95 -62.22 -32.48
N VAL A 11 -16.35 -62.29 -33.67
CA VAL A 11 -15.70 -61.14 -34.31
C VAL A 11 -16.70 -60.02 -34.59
N ILE A 12 -17.89 -60.35 -35.10
CA ILE A 12 -18.95 -59.35 -35.33
C ILE A 12 -19.38 -58.70 -34.02
N LEU A 13 -19.54 -59.49 -32.96
CA LEU A 13 -19.94 -58.99 -31.63
C LEU A 13 -18.88 -58.04 -31.05
N LEU A 14 -17.59 -58.37 -31.20
CA LEU A 14 -16.48 -57.51 -30.79
C LEU A 14 -16.45 -56.17 -31.56
N ILE A 15 -16.71 -56.20 -32.87
CA ILE A 15 -16.78 -54.98 -33.69
C ILE A 15 -17.92 -54.08 -33.19
N ILE A 16 -19.09 -54.64 -32.89
CA ILE A 16 -20.24 -53.87 -32.38
C ILE A 16 -19.91 -53.23 -31.03
N VAL A 17 -19.31 -53.99 -30.09
CA VAL A 17 -18.89 -53.46 -28.78
C VAL A 17 -17.86 -52.35 -28.92
N MET A 18 -16.90 -52.48 -29.84
CA MET A 18 -15.88 -51.47 -30.10
C MET A 18 -16.51 -50.16 -30.61
N ILE A 19 -17.47 -50.22 -31.53
CA ILE A 19 -18.18 -49.06 -32.06
C ILE A 19 -18.96 -48.34 -30.94
N ILE A 20 -19.67 -49.10 -30.09
CA ILE A 20 -20.42 -48.53 -28.97
C ILE A 20 -19.49 -47.82 -27.98
N ASN A 21 -18.35 -48.44 -27.65
CA ASN A 21 -17.39 -47.86 -26.72
C ASN A 21 -16.75 -46.58 -27.27
N GLN A 22 -16.41 -46.56 -28.56
CA GLN A 22 -15.85 -45.38 -29.22
C GLN A 22 -16.84 -44.22 -29.20
N LYS A 23 -18.13 -44.47 -29.46
CA LYS A 23 -19.19 -43.46 -29.40
C LYS A 23 -19.39 -42.91 -27.99
N ASN A 24 -19.40 -43.78 -26.98
CA ASN A 24 -19.51 -43.36 -25.57
C ASN A 24 -18.29 -42.54 -25.12
N MET A 25 -17.09 -42.88 -25.58
CA MET A 25 -15.87 -42.14 -25.25
C MET A 25 -15.85 -40.76 -25.90
N GLN A 26 -16.31 -40.64 -27.15
CA GLN A 26 -16.48 -39.36 -27.83
C GLN A 26 -17.49 -38.46 -27.11
N GLN A 27 -18.65 -39.01 -26.71
CA GLN A 27 -19.65 -38.24 -25.96
C GLN A 27 -19.11 -37.75 -24.61
N LYS A 28 -18.37 -38.59 -23.87
CA LYS A 28 -17.71 -38.16 -22.62
C LYS A 28 -16.71 -37.02 -22.86
N LEU A 29 -15.89 -37.14 -23.90
CA LEU A 29 -14.87 -36.13 -24.24
C LEU A 29 -15.50 -34.80 -24.67
N GLU A 30 -16.60 -34.82 -25.41
CA GLU A 30 -17.38 -33.63 -25.76
C GLU A 30 -18.00 -32.97 -24.53
N THR A 31 -18.57 -33.75 -23.60
CA THR A 31 -19.13 -33.20 -22.35
C THR A 31 -18.05 -32.61 -21.43
N GLU A 32 -16.86 -33.20 -21.40
CA GLU A 32 -15.74 -32.67 -20.61
C GLU A 32 -15.20 -31.39 -21.24
N LYS A 33 -15.07 -31.34 -22.56
CA LYS A 33 -14.66 -30.13 -23.28
C LYS A 33 -15.65 -28.98 -23.07
N TYR A 34 -16.94 -29.26 -23.21
CA TYR A 34 -18.01 -28.28 -22.98
C TYR A 34 -18.02 -27.75 -21.54
N SER A 35 -17.89 -28.64 -20.55
CA SER A 35 -17.84 -28.21 -19.14
C SER A 35 -16.60 -27.38 -18.83
N LYS A 36 -15.44 -27.71 -19.41
CA LYS A 36 -14.21 -26.90 -19.29
C LYS A 36 -14.38 -25.52 -19.93
N GLU A 37 -14.96 -25.44 -21.14
CA GLU A 37 -15.23 -24.17 -21.81
C GLU A 37 -16.21 -23.29 -21.02
N GLN A 38 -17.25 -23.89 -20.45
CA GLN A 38 -18.16 -23.19 -19.54
C GLN A 38 -17.45 -22.69 -18.27
N LEU A 39 -16.58 -23.49 -17.67
CA LEU A 39 -15.81 -23.08 -16.49
C LEU A 39 -14.87 -21.92 -16.80
N VAL A 40 -14.15 -21.96 -17.93
CA VAL A 40 -13.27 -20.87 -18.38
C VAL A 40 -14.08 -19.59 -18.65
N THR A 41 -15.25 -19.73 -19.29
CA THR A 41 -16.15 -18.60 -19.55
C THR A 41 -16.68 -18.01 -18.24
N LYS A 42 -17.06 -18.86 -17.28
CA LYS A 42 -17.54 -18.43 -15.97
C LYS A 42 -16.43 -17.76 -15.15
N ILE A 43 -15.21 -18.32 -15.15
CA ILE A 43 -14.05 -17.71 -14.49
C ILE A 43 -13.74 -16.36 -15.11
N SER A 44 -13.65 -16.26 -16.44
CA SER A 44 -13.39 -14.98 -17.11
C SER A 44 -14.51 -13.96 -16.88
N SER A 45 -15.78 -14.37 -16.84
CA SER A 45 -16.92 -13.52 -16.46
C SER A 45 -16.77 -13.02 -15.02
N VAL A 46 -16.49 -13.92 -14.07
CA VAL A 46 -16.30 -13.57 -12.65
C VAL A 46 -15.08 -12.67 -12.45
N THR A 47 -13.98 -12.93 -13.15
CA THR A 47 -12.78 -12.07 -13.11
C THR A 47 -13.11 -10.69 -13.69
N ARG A 48 -13.86 -10.62 -14.79
CA ARG A 48 -14.31 -9.36 -15.40
C ARG A 48 -15.27 -8.61 -14.49
N GLU A 49 -16.24 -9.28 -13.89
CA GLU A 49 -17.18 -8.71 -12.92
C GLU A 49 -16.44 -8.23 -11.67
N ASN A 50 -15.51 -9.01 -11.11
CA ASN A 50 -14.66 -8.56 -9.99
C ASN A 50 -13.81 -7.35 -10.37
N THR A 51 -13.26 -7.32 -11.58
CA THR A 51 -12.49 -6.17 -12.08
C THR A 51 -13.39 -4.95 -12.27
N GLN A 52 -14.60 -5.14 -12.80
CA GLN A 52 -15.59 -4.09 -12.98
C GLN A 52 -16.12 -3.57 -11.64
N LEU A 53 -16.41 -4.43 -10.68
CA LEU A 53 -16.82 -4.08 -9.31
C LEU A 53 -15.69 -3.37 -8.59
N LYS A 54 -14.45 -3.86 -8.68
CA LYS A 54 -13.27 -3.16 -8.17
C LYS A 54 -13.13 -1.77 -8.81
N ASN A 55 -13.29 -1.69 -10.13
CA ASN A 55 -13.24 -0.41 -10.84
C ASN A 55 -14.43 0.50 -10.51
N GLN A 56 -15.63 -0.02 -10.26
CA GLN A 56 -16.80 0.75 -9.80
C GLN A 56 -16.59 1.24 -8.37
N MET A 57 -16.04 0.41 -7.47
CA MET A 57 -15.60 0.81 -6.13
C MET A 57 -14.47 1.86 -6.17
N LEU A 58 -13.69 1.90 -7.24
CA LEU A 58 -12.66 2.91 -7.49
C LEU A 58 -13.22 4.16 -8.22
N HIS A 59 -14.29 4.02 -9.01
CA HIS A 59 -14.94 5.09 -9.79
C HIS A 59 -16.00 5.86 -9.00
N PHE A 60 -16.56 5.31 -7.91
CA PHE A 60 -17.29 6.08 -6.91
C PHE A 60 -16.30 6.96 -6.12
N ASP A 61 -16.05 8.18 -6.61
CA ASP A 61 -15.44 9.31 -5.89
C ASP A 61 -14.16 9.03 -5.09
N GLY A 62 -13.13 8.55 -5.79
CA GLY A 62 -11.86 8.14 -5.20
C GLY A 62 -10.97 9.21 -4.54
N ASN A 63 -11.32 10.52 -4.57
CA ASN A 63 -10.45 11.56 -4.00
C ASN A 63 -10.99 12.29 -2.77
N ASN A 64 -12.31 12.38 -2.54
CA ASN A 64 -12.83 13.19 -1.43
C ASN A 64 -13.45 12.32 -0.31
N ASP A 65 -14.39 11.42 -0.62
CA ASP A 65 -15.06 10.63 0.42
C ASP A 65 -14.20 9.50 0.99
N SER A 66 -13.34 8.90 0.15
CA SER A 66 -12.35 7.92 0.57
C SER A 66 -11.29 8.54 1.50
N ASN A 67 -10.91 9.80 1.23
CA ASN A 67 -9.90 10.51 2.02
C ASN A 67 -10.46 10.86 3.41
N HIS A 68 -11.69 11.39 3.48
CA HIS A 68 -12.34 11.69 4.75
C HIS A 68 -12.56 10.45 5.63
N HIS A 69 -12.95 9.32 5.04
CA HIS A 69 -13.05 8.07 5.79
C HIS A 69 -11.69 7.59 6.29
N GLY A 70 -10.66 7.62 5.44
CA GLY A 70 -9.28 7.27 5.81
C GLY A 70 -8.76 8.12 6.97
N LEU A 71 -8.93 9.43 6.90
CA LEU A 71 -8.56 10.38 7.95
C LEU A 71 -9.27 10.11 9.28
N ARG A 72 -10.60 9.90 9.25
CA ARG A 72 -11.37 9.56 10.46
C ARG A 72 -10.90 8.26 11.10
N LYS A 73 -10.68 7.22 10.27
CA LYS A 73 -10.16 5.93 10.73
C LYS A 73 -8.75 6.05 11.29
N ALA A 74 -7.89 6.86 10.67
CA ALA A 74 -6.56 7.14 11.18
C ALA A 74 -6.60 7.78 12.56
N LYS A 75 -7.41 8.84 12.72
CA LYS A 75 -7.61 9.51 14.00
C LYS A 75 -8.12 8.56 15.08
N GLN A 76 -9.08 7.70 14.75
CA GLN A 76 -9.58 6.68 15.67
C GLN A 76 -8.48 5.69 16.07
N ASN A 77 -7.72 5.16 15.11
CA ASN A 77 -6.62 4.24 15.39
C ASN A 77 -5.53 4.88 16.26
N LEU A 78 -5.14 6.12 15.96
CA LEU A 78 -4.19 6.89 16.77
C LEU A 78 -4.72 7.07 18.19
N LYS A 79 -5.98 7.47 18.36
CA LYS A 79 -6.60 7.63 19.68
C LYS A 79 -6.58 6.32 20.46
N ASP A 80 -6.98 5.21 19.86
CA ASP A 80 -6.99 3.91 20.52
C ASP A 80 -5.58 3.47 20.95
N ILE A 81 -4.57 3.72 20.12
CA ILE A 81 -3.17 3.37 20.39
C ILE A 81 -2.61 4.25 21.52
N LEU A 82 -2.78 5.56 21.43
CA LEU A 82 -2.25 6.51 22.41
C LEU A 82 -2.95 6.36 23.77
N GLU A 83 -4.26 6.07 23.79
CA GLU A 83 -4.98 5.79 25.03
C GLU A 83 -4.46 4.52 25.71
N GLN A 84 -4.10 3.48 24.95
CA GLN A 84 -3.42 2.30 25.51
C GLN A 84 -2.08 2.66 26.14
N TYR A 85 -1.25 3.46 25.47
CA TYR A 85 0.04 3.88 26.04
C TYR A 85 -0.12 4.81 27.25
N LYS A 86 -1.15 5.66 27.27
CA LYS A 86 -1.47 6.53 28.40
C LYS A 86 -1.96 5.73 29.61
N THR A 87 -2.90 4.81 29.41
CA THR A 87 -3.41 3.94 30.48
C THR A 87 -2.35 2.98 31.03
N ALA A 88 -1.42 2.54 30.19
CA ALA A 88 -0.24 1.77 30.61
C ALA A 88 0.84 2.61 31.32
N GLY A 89 0.66 3.93 31.43
CA GLY A 89 1.63 4.85 32.05
C GLY A 89 2.90 5.07 31.23
N THR A 90 2.92 4.67 29.95
CA THR A 90 4.07 4.87 29.05
C THR A 90 4.23 6.33 28.66
N ILE A 91 3.11 7.04 28.50
CA ILE A 91 3.03 8.49 28.27
C ILE A 91 2.08 9.14 29.28
N LYS A 92 2.29 10.41 29.60
CA LYS A 92 1.46 11.17 30.54
C LYS A 92 0.31 11.87 29.84
N ALA A 93 0.57 12.45 28.68
CA ALA A 93 -0.38 13.22 27.90
C ALA A 93 -0.16 13.01 26.41
N TYR A 94 -1.22 13.21 25.62
CA TYR A 94 -1.13 13.26 24.18
C TYR A 94 -2.18 14.21 23.60
N ASP A 95 -1.83 14.82 22.47
CA ASP A 95 -2.74 15.63 21.65
C ASP A 95 -2.63 15.20 20.18
N ILE A 96 -3.78 15.10 19.50
CA ILE A 96 -3.86 14.79 18.06
C ILE A 96 -4.39 16.03 17.35
N ILE A 97 -3.49 16.71 16.65
CA ILE A 97 -3.77 18.00 16.01
C ILE A 97 -3.99 17.77 14.53
N ALA A 98 -5.17 18.16 14.04
CA ALA A 98 -5.46 18.14 12.61
C ALA A 98 -4.85 19.37 11.95
N THR A 99 -3.95 19.17 11.00
CA THR A 99 -3.17 20.23 10.37
C THR A 99 -3.99 21.14 9.47
N GLY A 100 -5.10 20.63 8.93
CA GLY A 100 -6.07 21.40 8.14
C GLY A 100 -6.71 22.57 8.92
N ASN A 101 -6.62 22.56 10.25
CA ASN A 101 -7.12 23.63 11.12
C ASN A 101 -6.00 24.62 11.55
N LEU A 102 -4.75 24.40 11.15
CA LEU A 102 -3.64 25.28 11.53
C LEU A 102 -3.74 26.63 10.82
N ALA A 103 -3.45 27.72 11.53
CA ALA A 103 -3.42 29.05 10.96
C ALA A 103 -2.27 29.21 9.94
N VAL A 104 -2.54 29.86 8.81
CA VAL A 104 -1.56 30.07 7.71
C VAL A 104 -0.30 30.82 8.16
N LYS A 105 -0.40 31.65 9.20
CA LYS A 105 0.72 32.42 9.78
C LYS A 105 1.47 31.66 10.88
N HIS A 106 1.10 30.42 11.19
CA HIS A 106 1.75 29.68 12.26
C HIS A 106 3.22 29.41 11.90
N PRO A 107 4.19 29.61 12.81
CA PRO A 107 5.61 29.50 12.45
C PRO A 107 6.09 28.08 12.05
N LEU A 108 5.31 27.04 12.35
CA LEU A 108 5.57 25.67 11.88
C LEU A 108 4.66 25.26 10.71
N PHE A 109 3.76 26.16 10.26
CA PHE A 109 2.68 25.85 9.32
C PHE A 109 3.17 25.20 8.03
N GLU A 110 4.22 25.75 7.41
CA GLU A 110 4.70 25.34 6.09
C GLU A 110 5.10 23.85 6.03
N TYR A 111 5.71 23.34 7.10
CA TYR A 111 6.14 21.94 7.18
C TYR A 111 5.05 21.07 7.80
N ALA A 112 4.30 21.61 8.75
CA ALA A 112 3.19 20.92 9.40
C ALA A 112 2.05 20.56 8.44
N ARG A 113 1.73 21.44 7.47
CA ARG A 113 0.67 21.21 6.46
C ARG A 113 0.93 20.05 5.51
N ALA A 114 2.17 19.52 5.47
CA ALA A 114 2.50 18.35 4.68
C ALA A 114 1.93 17.04 5.28
N PHE A 115 1.51 17.12 6.55
CA PHE A 115 0.91 16.03 7.30
C PHE A 115 -0.59 16.28 7.46
N ASP A 116 -1.36 15.23 7.72
CA ASP A 116 -2.78 15.32 8.05
C ASP A 116 -3.00 15.48 9.56
N TYR A 117 -2.16 14.80 10.35
CA TYR A 117 -2.15 14.90 11.80
C TYR A 117 -0.74 15.11 12.33
N ILE A 118 -0.64 15.89 13.40
CA ILE A 118 0.55 15.94 14.25
C ILE A 118 0.12 15.43 15.61
N VAL A 119 0.77 14.36 16.05
CA VAL A 119 0.56 13.77 17.38
C VAL A 119 1.70 14.23 18.26
N ILE A 120 1.38 14.85 19.39
CA ILE A 120 2.34 15.29 20.38
C ILE A 120 2.13 14.45 21.63
N THR A 121 3.22 13.94 22.20
CA THR A 121 3.24 13.26 23.50
C THR A 121 4.35 13.88 24.36
N ASP A 122 4.43 13.50 25.64
CA ASP A 122 5.54 13.91 26.49
C ASP A 122 6.90 13.27 26.10
N LYS A 123 6.92 12.30 25.18
CA LYS A 123 8.13 11.55 24.80
C LYS A 123 8.47 11.57 23.31
N GLY A 124 7.56 12.03 22.46
CA GLY A 124 7.74 12.02 21.02
C GLY A 124 6.70 12.83 20.27
N VAL A 125 7.07 13.24 19.06
CA VAL A 125 6.19 13.87 18.08
C VAL A 125 6.08 12.95 16.85
N PHE A 126 4.86 12.72 16.39
CA PHE A 126 4.58 11.86 15.24
C PHE A 126 3.81 12.65 14.18
N ASN A 127 4.43 12.82 13.01
CA ASN A 127 3.85 13.57 11.90
C ASN A 127 3.21 12.59 10.91
N ILE A 128 1.88 12.52 10.90
CA ILE A 128 1.12 11.48 10.19
C ILE A 128 0.62 12.01 8.86
N ASN A 129 1.08 11.40 7.78
CA ASN A 129 0.61 11.60 6.41
C ASN A 129 -0.25 10.39 6.00
N VAL A 130 -1.56 10.56 5.99
CA VAL A 130 -2.53 9.51 5.72
C VAL A 130 -2.69 9.32 4.22
N LYS A 131 -2.54 8.08 3.76
CA LYS A 131 -2.75 7.68 2.37
C LYS A 131 -3.82 6.60 2.27
N ASN A 132 -4.53 6.59 1.14
CA ASN A 132 -5.59 5.65 0.84
C ASN A 132 -5.41 5.13 -0.59
N TRP A 133 -4.45 4.23 -0.77
CA TRP A 133 -4.11 3.67 -2.08
C TRP A 133 -4.65 2.25 -2.20
N LYS A 134 -5.88 2.13 -2.70
CA LYS A 134 -6.54 0.85 -2.97
C LYS A 134 -6.02 0.12 -4.22
N GLN A 135 -4.86 0.56 -4.73
CA GLN A 135 -4.28 0.15 -6.01
C GLN A 135 -2.86 -0.35 -5.79
N LYS A 136 -2.37 -1.15 -6.74
CA LYS A 136 -0.98 -1.61 -6.73
C LYS A 136 -0.08 -0.38 -6.87
N THR A 137 0.71 -0.13 -5.84
CA THR A 137 1.52 1.07 -5.72
C THR A 137 2.99 0.69 -5.82
N PHE A 138 3.69 1.29 -6.76
CA PHE A 138 5.14 1.24 -6.86
C PHE A 138 5.66 2.42 -6.06
N TYR A 139 6.32 2.13 -4.94
CA TYR A 139 6.65 3.10 -3.92
C TYR A 139 8.15 3.32 -3.86
N HIS A 140 8.56 4.58 -4.00
CA HIS A 140 9.95 5.03 -3.84
C HIS A 140 10.95 4.30 -4.79
N PHE A 141 10.68 4.35 -6.09
CA PHE A 141 11.56 3.80 -7.14
C PHE A 141 12.53 4.84 -7.67
N ASP A 142 13.80 4.51 -7.67
CA ASP A 142 14.85 5.31 -8.28
C ASP A 142 15.17 4.88 -9.72
N ILE A 143 15.89 5.75 -10.42
CA ILE A 143 16.37 5.49 -11.79
C ILE A 143 17.77 4.87 -11.78
N ASP A 144 18.56 5.19 -10.75
CA ASP A 144 20.02 5.03 -10.71
C ASP A 144 20.50 3.83 -9.86
N SER A 145 19.61 2.94 -9.41
CA SER A 145 20.06 1.76 -8.67
C SER A 145 20.81 0.78 -9.57
N GLU A 146 22.14 0.94 -9.65
CA GLU A 146 23.11 -0.12 -9.98
C GLU A 146 23.00 -1.34 -9.03
N THR A 147 22.09 -1.30 -8.06
CA THR A 147 21.77 -2.39 -7.14
C THR A 147 21.32 -3.62 -7.94
N GLU A 148 22.24 -4.57 -8.05
CA GLU A 148 22.04 -5.89 -8.65
C GLU A 148 20.73 -6.51 -8.16
N ILE A 149 19.95 -7.04 -9.12
CA ILE A 149 18.71 -7.74 -8.85
C ILE A 149 19.09 -9.00 -8.07
N SER A 150 18.89 -8.99 -6.75
CA SER A 150 18.92 -10.23 -5.97
C SER A 150 17.77 -11.11 -6.45
N THR A 151 18.12 -12.16 -7.18
CA THR A 151 17.24 -13.12 -7.86
C THR A 151 16.40 -13.94 -6.85
N ASN A 152 15.39 -13.31 -6.26
CA ASN A 152 14.29 -13.99 -5.58
C ASN A 152 12.99 -13.79 -6.37
N ASN A 153 12.39 -14.90 -6.77
CA ASN A 153 11.68 -15.08 -8.06
C ASN A 153 10.26 -14.48 -8.21
N GLU A 154 9.79 -13.58 -7.33
CA GLU A 154 8.52 -12.85 -7.53
C GLU A 154 8.64 -11.34 -7.23
N SER A 155 9.37 -10.95 -6.18
CA SER A 155 9.69 -9.54 -5.92
C SER A 155 10.53 -8.94 -7.05
N SER A 156 11.33 -9.76 -7.74
CA SER A 156 12.17 -9.34 -8.86
C SER A 156 11.36 -8.85 -10.06
N VAL A 157 10.22 -9.47 -10.39
CA VAL A 157 9.43 -9.09 -11.58
C VAL A 157 8.75 -7.75 -11.36
N HIS A 158 8.09 -7.57 -10.22
CA HIS A 158 7.44 -6.31 -9.90
C HIS A 158 8.44 -5.17 -9.70
N GLN A 159 9.61 -5.43 -9.13
CA GLN A 159 10.69 -4.44 -9.06
C GLN A 159 11.24 -4.10 -10.44
N THR A 160 11.43 -5.09 -11.32
CA THR A 160 11.88 -4.86 -12.70
C THR A 160 10.88 -4.00 -13.47
N VAL A 161 9.59 -4.31 -13.37
CA VAL A 161 8.52 -3.50 -13.96
C VAL A 161 8.51 -2.10 -13.37
N GLY A 162 8.64 -1.97 -12.05
CA GLY A 162 8.68 -0.68 -11.37
C GLY A 162 9.80 0.23 -11.88
N ARG A 163 11.03 -0.31 -11.94
CA ARG A 163 12.20 0.41 -12.48
C ARG A 163 12.02 0.77 -13.95
N TYR A 164 11.56 -0.18 -14.77
CA TYR A 164 11.32 0.07 -16.20
C TYR A 164 10.33 1.21 -16.41
N ILE A 165 9.20 1.20 -15.69
CA ILE A 165 8.18 2.24 -15.80
C ILE A 165 8.70 3.60 -15.31
N ALA A 166 9.45 3.64 -14.20
CA ALA A 166 10.09 4.86 -13.71
C ALA A 166 11.09 5.45 -14.73
N GLN A 167 11.92 4.60 -15.34
CA GLN A 167 12.88 4.99 -16.39
C GLN A 167 12.18 5.52 -17.65
N GLN A 168 11.12 4.83 -18.11
CA GLN A 168 10.34 5.29 -19.26
C GLN A 168 9.73 6.66 -18.99
N TYR A 169 9.09 6.85 -17.83
CA TYR A 169 8.53 8.13 -17.43
C TYR A 169 9.60 9.22 -17.39
N HIS A 170 10.73 8.98 -16.72
CA HIS A 170 11.83 9.94 -16.64
C HIS A 170 12.36 10.35 -18.02
N SER A 171 12.58 9.37 -18.91
CA SER A 171 13.08 9.61 -20.27
C SER A 171 12.14 10.46 -21.13
N GLN A 172 10.81 10.30 -20.96
CA GLN A 172 9.81 11.06 -21.73
C GLN A 172 9.86 12.56 -21.45
N PHE A 173 10.21 12.96 -20.23
CA PHE A 173 10.22 14.36 -19.80
C PHE A 173 11.62 15.00 -19.84
N ASN A 174 12.66 14.26 -20.25
CA ASN A 174 14.06 14.69 -20.32
C ASN A 174 14.47 15.55 -19.10
N THR A 175 14.05 15.10 -17.92
CA THR A 175 14.19 15.87 -16.68
C THR A 175 15.53 15.56 -16.03
N THR A 176 16.20 16.57 -15.45
CA THR A 176 17.42 16.37 -14.65
C THR A 176 17.11 15.91 -13.21
N ARG A 177 15.86 15.55 -12.91
CA ARG A 177 15.41 15.21 -11.56
C ARG A 177 15.87 13.80 -11.19
N THR A 178 16.84 13.71 -10.29
CA THR A 178 17.42 12.46 -9.75
C THR A 178 16.64 11.90 -8.55
N GLY A 179 15.37 12.30 -8.38
CA GLY A 179 14.57 11.92 -7.22
C GLY A 179 13.82 10.60 -7.42
N SER A 180 13.31 10.02 -6.34
CA SER A 180 12.51 8.80 -6.41
C SER A 180 11.10 9.07 -6.94
N TYR A 181 10.50 8.05 -7.54
CA TYR A 181 9.16 8.05 -8.09
C TYR A 181 8.26 7.14 -7.28
N THR A 182 7.09 7.67 -6.91
CA THR A 182 5.97 6.85 -6.47
C THR A 182 4.85 6.96 -7.51
N PHE A 183 4.25 5.83 -7.87
CA PHE A 183 3.18 5.78 -8.86
C PHE A 183 2.25 4.59 -8.62
N ILE A 184 1.03 4.68 -9.13
CA ILE A 184 -0.01 3.66 -8.99
C ILE A 184 -0.39 3.05 -10.33
N GLU A 185 -0.63 1.74 -10.35
CA GLU A 185 -1.13 1.02 -11.51
C GLU A 185 -2.66 1.02 -11.53
N ARG A 186 -3.24 1.54 -12.62
CA ARG A 186 -4.68 1.54 -12.89
C ARG A 186 -4.99 0.66 -14.09
N VAL A 187 -5.66 -0.46 -13.81
CA VAL A 187 -6.13 -1.39 -14.84
C VAL A 187 -7.52 -0.97 -15.32
N LYS A 188 -7.61 -0.52 -16.57
CA LYS A 188 -8.87 -0.29 -17.30
C LYS A 188 -9.16 -1.49 -18.22
N ASN A 189 -10.38 -1.59 -18.74
CA ASN A 189 -10.86 -2.74 -19.54
C ASN A 189 -9.92 -3.14 -20.70
N ASN A 190 -9.17 -2.20 -21.29
CA ASN A 190 -8.30 -2.44 -22.43
C ASN A 190 -6.91 -1.77 -22.30
N SER A 191 -6.54 -1.23 -21.14
CA SER A 191 -5.28 -0.51 -20.96
C SER A 191 -4.82 -0.52 -19.52
N VAL A 192 -3.51 -0.51 -19.31
CA VAL A 192 -2.90 -0.23 -18.00
C VAL A 192 -2.34 1.19 -18.04
N ILE A 193 -2.69 2.00 -17.05
CA ILE A 193 -2.21 3.37 -16.91
C ILE A 193 -1.43 3.47 -15.60
N TYR A 194 -0.26 4.13 -15.65
CA TYR A 194 0.55 4.41 -14.49
C TYR A 194 0.43 5.91 -14.15
N ASP A 195 -0.17 6.22 -13.01
CA ASP A 195 -0.33 7.60 -12.54
C ASP A 195 0.79 7.93 -11.55
N PHE A 196 1.66 8.85 -11.96
CA PHE A 196 2.79 9.30 -11.16
C PHE A 196 2.40 10.43 -10.21
N TYR A 197 2.87 10.34 -8.97
CA TYR A 197 2.77 11.46 -8.03
C TYR A 197 3.81 12.52 -8.35
N SER A 198 3.45 13.79 -8.13
CA SER A 198 4.35 14.92 -8.34
C SER A 198 5.57 14.89 -7.40
N TYR A 199 5.39 14.28 -6.23
CA TYR A 199 6.41 14.12 -5.19
C TYR A 199 6.30 12.73 -4.58
N ASP A 200 7.45 12.18 -4.19
CA ASP A 200 7.52 10.95 -3.44
C ASP A 200 7.06 11.20 -1.98
N PRO A 201 6.00 10.51 -1.51
CA PRO A 201 5.47 10.78 -0.18
C PRO A 201 6.44 10.42 0.95
N PHE A 202 7.34 9.44 0.73
CA PHE A 202 8.36 9.08 1.71
C PHE A 202 9.38 10.21 1.86
N GLU A 203 10.03 10.62 0.77
CA GLU A 203 11.02 11.71 0.77
C GLU A 203 10.44 13.03 1.29
N GLN A 204 9.21 13.35 0.88
CA GLN A 204 8.54 14.56 1.34
C GLN A 204 8.27 14.53 2.84
N THR A 205 7.85 13.38 3.38
CA THR A 205 7.61 13.20 4.81
C THR A 205 8.93 13.23 5.60
N ALA A 206 10.00 12.63 5.10
CA ALA A 206 11.31 12.66 5.74
C ALA A 206 11.86 14.09 5.85
N LYS A 207 11.88 14.81 4.72
CA LYS A 207 12.32 16.20 4.67
C LYS A 207 11.52 17.09 5.61
N ASN A 208 10.20 17.04 5.58
CA ASN A 208 9.36 17.89 6.43
C ASN A 208 9.46 17.52 7.91
N THR A 209 9.66 16.23 8.24
CA THR A 209 9.87 15.79 9.62
C THR A 209 11.17 16.36 10.18
N LYS A 210 12.26 16.25 9.41
CA LYS A 210 13.56 16.80 9.79
C LYS A 210 13.50 18.30 10.06
N GLU A 211 12.84 19.05 9.17
CA GLU A 211 12.65 20.50 9.33
C GLU A 211 11.76 20.84 10.54
N LEU A 212 10.69 20.07 10.78
CA LEU A 212 9.86 20.25 11.98
C LEU A 212 10.64 19.96 13.25
N GLU A 213 11.45 18.91 13.27
CA GLU A 213 12.27 18.55 14.42
C GLU A 213 13.25 19.68 14.76
N ALA A 214 13.98 20.19 13.78
CA ALA A 214 14.91 21.30 13.95
C ALA A 214 14.22 22.53 14.55
N ARG A 215 13.04 22.91 14.02
CA ARG A 215 12.29 24.06 14.53
C ARG A 215 11.66 23.84 15.91
N ILE A 216 11.24 22.62 16.23
CA ILE A 216 10.74 22.27 17.56
C ILE A 216 11.90 22.35 18.57
N ALA A 217 13.06 21.78 18.23
CA ALA A 217 14.24 21.77 19.09
C ALA A 217 14.75 23.19 19.37
N GLU A 218 14.87 24.04 18.34
CA GLU A 218 15.27 25.46 18.47
C GLU A 218 14.34 26.23 19.43
N ARG A 219 13.04 25.92 19.40
CA ARG A 219 12.03 26.66 20.18
C ARG A 219 11.86 26.17 21.60
N LEU A 220 12.05 24.88 21.84
CA LEU A 220 11.91 24.26 23.16
C LEU A 220 13.23 24.23 23.93
N ASN A 221 14.36 24.54 23.28
CA ASN A 221 15.71 24.30 23.78
C ASN A 221 15.88 22.86 24.31
N HIS A 222 15.20 21.92 23.67
CA HIS A 222 15.17 20.52 24.07
C HIS A 222 14.86 19.65 22.85
N HIS A 223 15.57 18.54 22.73
CA HIS A 223 15.35 17.60 21.64
C HIS A 223 14.27 16.59 22.05
N ILE A 224 13.24 16.47 21.22
CA ILE A 224 12.21 15.45 21.35
C ILE A 224 12.20 14.63 20.08
N LYS A 225 12.14 13.30 20.22
CA LYS A 225 12.17 12.39 19.08
C LYS A 225 11.00 12.69 18.16
N ASN A 226 11.30 13.00 16.89
CA ASN A 226 10.29 13.35 15.90
C ASN A 226 10.35 12.37 14.73
N ILE A 227 9.20 11.76 14.39
CA ILE A 227 9.13 10.77 13.30
C ILE A 227 7.96 11.05 12.37
N GLY A 228 8.23 10.98 11.07
CA GLY A 228 7.23 11.06 10.02
C GLY A 228 6.64 9.68 9.75
N LEU A 229 5.33 9.58 9.62
CA LEU A 229 4.65 8.32 9.33
C LEU A 229 3.79 8.47 8.08
N VAL A 230 4.11 7.69 7.04
CA VAL A 230 3.21 7.51 5.89
C VAL A 230 2.27 6.36 6.22
N TYR A 231 1.02 6.69 6.54
CA TYR A 231 0.05 5.74 7.08
C TYR A 231 -1.03 5.33 6.08
N PHE A 232 -1.05 4.05 5.71
CA PHE A 232 -2.08 3.43 4.90
C PHE A 232 -3.19 2.83 5.77
N THR A 233 -4.34 3.49 5.79
CA THR A 233 -5.44 3.17 6.72
C THR A 233 -6.31 2.00 6.29
N ASP A 234 -6.28 1.63 5.02
CA ASP A 234 -7.10 0.59 4.40
C ASP A 234 -6.45 -0.80 4.49
N GLY A 235 -5.13 -0.88 4.70
CA GLY A 235 -4.39 -2.15 4.84
C GLY A 235 -4.41 -3.05 3.62
N SER A 236 -5.04 -2.61 2.53
CA SER A 236 -5.21 -3.33 1.27
C SER A 236 -4.13 -3.00 0.24
N VAL A 237 -3.04 -2.39 0.67
CA VAL A 237 -2.07 -1.82 -0.26
C VAL A 237 -1.09 -2.90 -0.69
N ASN A 238 -1.15 -3.27 -1.97
CA ASN A 238 -0.07 -4.00 -2.63
C ASN A 238 1.04 -2.99 -2.93
N ILE A 239 1.83 -2.67 -1.91
CA ILE A 239 3.02 -1.82 -2.02
C ILE A 239 4.15 -2.68 -2.55
N ILE A 240 4.71 -2.27 -3.68
CA ILE A 240 5.97 -2.79 -4.19
C ILE A 240 7.00 -1.74 -3.80
N ASP A 241 7.86 -2.09 -2.85
CA ASP A 241 8.94 -1.23 -2.42
C ASP A 241 10.07 -1.22 -3.46
N GLY A 242 10.53 -0.01 -3.78
CA GLY A 242 11.74 0.22 -4.54
C GLY A 242 13.00 -0.18 -3.77
N PRO A 243 14.15 -0.25 -4.46
CA PRO A 243 15.40 -0.81 -3.94
C PRO A 243 16.21 0.12 -3.02
N ASN A 244 15.70 1.28 -2.64
CA ASN A 244 16.50 2.30 -1.95
C ASN A 244 16.61 2.11 -0.44
N VAL A 245 17.76 2.55 0.08
CA VAL A 245 17.98 2.78 1.51
C VAL A 245 17.04 3.89 1.96
N ARG A 246 16.12 3.56 2.86
CA ARG A 246 15.17 4.52 3.40
C ARG A 246 15.91 5.53 4.27
N GLU A 247 15.66 6.81 4.05
CA GLU A 247 16.18 7.89 4.91
C GLU A 247 15.69 7.70 6.35
N ASP A 248 16.54 8.08 7.32
CA ASP A 248 16.13 8.27 8.71
C ASP A 248 14.99 9.32 8.78
N TYR A 249 14.22 9.35 9.87
CA TYR A 249 13.07 10.25 10.12
C TYR A 249 11.72 9.88 9.51
N THR A 250 11.58 8.83 8.70
CA THR A 250 10.25 8.42 8.21
C THR A 250 10.07 6.91 8.18
N GLU A 251 8.88 6.48 8.58
CA GLU A 251 8.44 5.10 8.47
C GLU A 251 7.16 4.98 7.67
N THR A 252 7.02 3.83 7.00
CA THR A 252 5.82 3.48 6.26
C THR A 252 5.05 2.41 7.03
N VAL A 253 3.81 2.72 7.39
CA VAL A 253 2.94 1.85 8.19
C VAL A 253 1.67 1.54 7.43
N SER A 254 1.33 0.26 7.32
CA SER A 254 0.20 -0.21 6.51
C SER A 254 -0.93 -0.84 7.31
N SER A 255 -0.79 -0.90 8.63
CA SER A 255 -1.76 -1.53 9.52
C SER A 255 -1.81 -0.82 10.86
N LYS A 256 -2.89 -1.06 11.63
CA LYS A 256 -2.99 -0.56 13.00
C LYS A 256 -1.89 -1.14 13.90
N SER A 257 -1.49 -2.40 13.67
CA SER A 257 -0.41 -3.04 14.42
C SER A 257 0.94 -2.41 14.11
N SER A 258 1.32 -2.27 12.83
CA SER A 258 2.58 -1.61 12.46
C SER A 258 2.65 -0.16 12.95
N LEU A 259 1.54 0.58 12.87
CA LEU A 259 1.45 1.92 13.47
C LEU A 259 1.69 1.90 14.98
N LYS A 260 1.11 0.93 15.69
CA LYS A 260 1.31 0.76 17.14
C LYS A 260 2.76 0.41 17.44
N ASP A 261 3.36 -0.50 16.70
CA ASP A 261 4.73 -0.97 16.92
C ASP A 261 5.73 0.19 16.74
N VAL A 262 5.64 0.95 15.64
CA VAL A 262 6.51 2.11 15.41
C VAL A 262 6.34 3.20 16.49
N ILE A 263 5.10 3.49 16.90
CA ILE A 263 4.85 4.41 18.01
C ILE A 263 5.45 3.87 19.31
N GLY A 264 5.22 2.59 19.63
CA GLY A 264 5.73 1.92 20.82
C GLY A 264 7.25 1.91 20.90
N ASP A 265 7.92 1.56 19.81
CA ASP A 265 9.38 1.54 19.70
C ASP A 265 9.95 2.95 19.85
N THR A 266 9.28 3.95 19.26
CA THR A 266 9.69 5.35 19.41
C THR A 266 9.59 5.82 20.86
N LEU A 267 8.47 5.52 21.53
CA LEU A 267 8.23 5.89 22.93
C LEU A 267 9.12 5.15 23.92
N SER A 268 9.45 3.89 23.64
CA SER A 268 10.31 3.05 24.49
C SER A 268 11.77 3.44 24.38
N ASN A 269 12.21 3.86 23.19
CA ASN A 269 13.57 4.33 22.93
C ASN A 269 13.78 5.82 23.21
N ALA A 270 12.75 6.55 23.67
CA ALA A 270 12.88 7.94 24.04
C ALA A 270 13.70 8.07 25.32
N SER A 271 14.93 8.58 25.20
CA SER A 271 15.84 8.79 26.32
C SER A 271 15.40 9.94 27.24
N GLU A 272 14.65 10.90 26.71
CA GLU A 272 14.22 12.10 27.42
C GLU A 272 12.72 12.35 27.19
N SER A 273 12.07 12.93 28.21
CA SER A 273 10.66 13.36 28.15
C SER A 273 10.58 14.86 28.40
N ILE A 274 9.75 15.57 27.63
CA ILE A 274 9.49 16.98 27.88
C ILE A 274 8.71 17.19 29.17
N THR A 275 8.98 18.31 29.83
CA THR A 275 8.21 18.74 31.01
C THR A 275 6.78 19.11 30.63
N LYS A 276 5.88 19.14 31.61
CA LYS A 276 4.49 19.57 31.37
C LYS A 276 4.42 20.99 30.78
N GLU A 277 5.24 21.91 31.26
CA GLU A 277 5.28 23.28 30.73
C GLU A 277 5.75 23.34 29.27
N GLN A 278 6.77 22.55 28.91
CA GLN A 278 7.24 22.43 27.52
C GLN A 278 6.18 21.77 26.63
N TYR A 279 5.48 20.76 27.15
CA TYR A 279 4.36 20.11 26.46
C TYR A 279 3.23 21.09 26.18
N ASP A 280 2.75 21.79 27.22
CA ASP A 280 1.65 22.76 27.10
C ASP A 280 2.03 23.88 26.12
N LYS A 281 3.27 24.39 26.19
CA LYS A 281 3.81 25.39 25.24
C LYS A 281 3.91 24.88 23.81
N LEU A 282 4.22 23.60 23.61
CA LEU A 282 4.31 23.00 22.28
C LEU A 282 2.90 22.85 21.70
N VAL A 283 1.97 22.29 22.47
CA VAL A 283 0.57 22.09 22.07
C VAL A 283 -0.12 23.42 21.76
N GLU A 284 0.04 24.44 22.62
CA GLU A 284 -0.55 25.78 22.42
C GLU A 284 -0.12 26.40 21.09
N ARG A 285 1.11 26.17 20.65
CA ARG A 285 1.57 26.72 19.36
C ARG A 285 0.84 26.10 18.18
N PHE A 286 0.48 24.84 18.26
CA PHE A 286 -0.27 24.16 17.20
C PHE A 286 -1.79 24.38 17.26
N HIS A 287 -2.31 25.17 18.22
CA HIS A 287 -3.71 25.59 18.29
C HIS A 287 -3.89 27.05 17.85
#